data_AF-A0A1I6XRC7-F1
#
_entry.id   AF-A0A1I6XRC7-F1
#
_cell.length_a   1.000
_cell.length_b   1.000
_cell.length_c   1.000
_cell.angle_alpha   90.00
_cell.angle_beta   90.00
_cell.angle_gamma   90.00
#
_symmetry.space_group_name_H-M   'P 1'
#
loop_
_entity.id
_entity.type
_entity.pdbx_description
1 polymer ?
#
loop_
_entity_poly.entity_id
_entity_poly.type
_entity_poly.pdbx_seq_one_letter_code
_entity_poly.pdbx_strand_id
1 'polypeptide(L)'
;MWSSATLLAVITPHTGERPVPPLPAAWVLARVTGPSMTPTVRHGDRLLVRRLRSGHARVGDVVLARFPSRPDLLVVKRVHRVLARGTVDVRGDNPLVTDDSRAYGPAVAVGRVVARLRPRPGRLAPPPLG
;
A
#
# COMPACT_ATOMS: atom_id res chain seq x y z
N MET A 1 -33.48 15.96 -3.16
CA MET A 1 -32.75 15.40 -4.33
C MET A 1 -31.26 15.71 -4.09
N TRP A 2 -30.35 14.78 -3.85
CA TRP A 2 -30.25 13.39 -4.29
C TRP A 2 -29.84 12.41 -3.20
N SER A 3 -30.28 11.19 -3.45
CA SER A 3 -30.05 9.95 -2.73
C SER A 3 -28.57 9.54 -2.70
N SER A 4 -28.11 9.02 -1.58
CA SER A 4 -27.01 8.05 -1.54
C SER A 4 -27.44 6.90 -0.64
N ALA A 5 -28.09 5.92 -1.27
CA ALA A 5 -28.38 4.64 -0.66
C ALA A 5 -27.06 3.94 -0.35
N THR A 6 -26.78 3.72 0.94
CA THR A 6 -25.82 2.68 1.33
C THR A 6 -26.55 1.36 1.16
N LEU A 7 -26.32 0.68 0.04
CA LEU A 7 -26.80 -0.68 -0.16
C LEU A 7 -25.94 -1.60 0.72
N LEU A 8 -26.46 -1.99 1.89
CA LEU A 8 -25.97 -3.16 2.60
C LEU A 8 -26.45 -4.39 1.82
N ALA A 9 -25.55 -5.04 1.09
CA ALA A 9 -25.82 -6.36 0.52
C ALA A 9 -25.86 -7.37 1.68
N VAL A 10 -27.03 -7.53 2.31
CA VAL A 10 -27.33 -8.66 3.18
C VAL A 10 -27.71 -9.82 2.26
N ILE A 11 -26.76 -10.72 2.00
CA ILE A 11 -27.03 -11.95 1.25
C ILE A 11 -27.65 -12.93 2.26
N THR A 12 -28.99 -12.92 2.41
CA THR A 12 -29.70 -14.05 3.02
C THR A 12 -29.71 -15.20 2.03
N PRO A 13 -29.01 -16.33 2.30
CA PRO A 13 -28.93 -17.42 1.35
C PRO A 13 -30.32 -18.02 1.13
N HIS A 14 -30.78 -18.03 -0.12
CA HIS A 14 -31.90 -18.86 -0.55
C HIS A 14 -31.32 -20.26 -0.79
N THR A 15 -31.85 -21.26 -0.09
CA THR A 15 -31.37 -22.64 -0.10
C THR A 15 -31.34 -23.17 -1.54
N GLY A 16 -30.16 -23.22 -2.16
CA GLY A 16 -29.97 -23.72 -3.52
C GLY A 16 -28.80 -23.10 -4.29
N GLU A 17 -28.32 -21.91 -3.91
CA GLU A 17 -27.18 -21.27 -4.59
C GLU A 17 -25.85 -21.60 -3.92
N ARG A 18 -24.83 -21.90 -4.75
CA ARG A 18 -23.42 -22.03 -4.33
C ARG A 18 -23.03 -20.79 -3.51
N PRO A 19 -22.42 -20.93 -2.32
CA PRO A 19 -21.98 -19.79 -1.53
C PRO A 19 -21.11 -18.85 -2.39
N VAL A 20 -21.50 -17.58 -2.49
CA VAL A 20 -20.66 -16.56 -3.14
C VAL A 20 -19.35 -16.50 -2.35
N PRO A 21 -18.19 -16.77 -2.98
CA PRO A 21 -16.93 -16.74 -2.26
C PRO A 21 -16.73 -15.34 -1.65
N PRO A 22 -16.29 -15.25 -0.38
CA PRO A 22 -16.09 -13.97 0.26
C PRO A 22 -15.11 -13.12 -0.55
N LEU A 23 -15.32 -11.80 -0.56
CA LEU A 23 -14.42 -10.87 -1.23
C LEU A 23 -12.99 -11.10 -0.72
N PRO A 24 -12.00 -11.17 -1.62
CA PRO A 24 -10.68 -11.61 -1.23
C PRO A 24 -10.03 -10.67 -0.21
N ALA A 25 -9.44 -11.26 0.84
CA ALA A 25 -8.56 -10.60 1.82
C ALA A 25 -7.28 -9.97 1.18
N ALA A 26 -7.20 -9.94 -0.14
CA ALA A 26 -6.14 -9.37 -0.94
C ALA A 26 -6.03 -7.85 -0.81
N TRP A 27 -7.01 -7.18 -0.18
CA TRP A 27 -7.02 -5.73 -0.02
C TRP A 27 -6.82 -5.31 1.43
N VAL A 28 -6.03 -4.26 1.62
CA VAL A 28 -5.76 -3.63 2.92
C VAL A 28 -5.93 -2.13 2.78
N LEU A 29 -6.58 -1.52 3.76
CA LEU A 29 -6.62 -0.07 3.91
C LEU A 29 -5.47 0.38 4.82
N ALA A 30 -4.60 1.24 4.33
CA ALA A 30 -3.51 1.82 5.12
C ALA A 30 -3.71 3.32 5.32
N ARG A 31 -3.45 3.82 6.53
CA ARG A 31 -3.36 5.25 6.81
C ARG A 31 -1.89 5.66 6.85
N VAL A 32 -1.54 6.73 6.15
CA VAL A 32 -0.16 7.24 6.11
C VAL A 32 0.15 8.02 7.38
N THR A 33 1.29 7.68 8.00
CA THR A 33 1.86 8.40 9.15
C THR A 33 3.22 8.96 8.78
N GLY A 34 3.50 10.20 9.19
CA GLY A 34 4.75 10.89 8.88
C GLY A 34 4.87 11.45 7.44
N PRO A 35 5.96 12.18 7.14
CA PRO A 35 6.13 12.92 5.89
C PRO A 35 7.04 12.23 4.86
N SER A 36 7.47 10.97 5.08
CA SER A 36 8.54 10.36 4.29
C SER A 36 8.23 10.13 2.80
N MET A 37 6.95 10.16 2.43
CA MET A 37 6.50 9.96 1.05
C MET A 37 5.89 11.22 0.43
N THR A 38 6.06 12.37 1.09
CA THR A 38 5.69 13.66 0.49
C THR A 38 6.63 13.95 -0.69
N PRO A 39 6.12 14.42 -1.86
CA PRO A 39 4.75 14.89 -2.12
C PRO A 39 3.75 13.82 -2.57
N THR A 40 4.19 12.60 -2.91
CA THR A 40 3.35 11.55 -3.48
C THR A 40 2.19 11.14 -2.58
N VAL A 41 2.43 10.87 -1.29
CA VAL A 41 1.39 10.69 -0.27
C VAL A 41 1.72 11.53 0.96
N ARG A 42 0.70 12.05 1.62
CA ARG A 42 0.83 12.93 2.78
C ARG A 42 0.31 12.23 4.03
N HIS A 43 0.76 12.71 5.18
CA HIS A 43 0.22 12.29 6.47
C HIS A 43 -1.32 12.36 6.46
N GLY A 44 -1.97 11.30 6.95
CA GLY A 44 -3.42 11.21 7.01
C GLY A 44 -4.10 10.64 5.76
N ASP A 45 -3.38 10.51 4.63
CA ASP A 45 -3.93 9.86 3.44
C ASP A 45 -4.37 8.42 3.73
N ARG A 46 -5.48 8.00 3.11
CA ARG A 46 -5.94 6.61 3.14
C ARG A 46 -5.64 5.95 1.81
N LEU A 47 -4.93 4.82 1.85
CA LEU A 47 -4.41 4.13 0.68
C LEU A 47 -5.07 2.77 0.53
N LEU A 48 -5.45 2.43 -0.70
CA LEU A 48 -5.85 1.08 -1.06
C LEU A 48 -4.60 0.28 -1.43
N VAL A 49 -4.36 -0.81 -0.71
CA VAL A 49 -3.18 -1.65 -0.87
C VAL A 49 -3.61 -3.04 -1.31
N ARG A 50 -3.05 -3.53 -2.41
CA ARG A 50 -3.18 -4.92 -2.83
C ARG A 50 -2.05 -5.73 -2.20
N ARG A 51 -2.37 -6.75 -1.40
CA ARG A 51 -1.40 -7.70 -0.87
C ARG A 51 -0.60 -8.31 -2.03
N LEU A 52 0.70 -8.41 -1.83
CA LEU A 52 1.60 -9.04 -2.79
C LEU A 52 1.99 -10.42 -2.28
N ARG A 53 2.20 -11.35 -3.21
CA ARG A 53 3.05 -12.52 -2.97
C ARG A 53 4.51 -12.07 -3.05
N SER A 54 5.40 -12.75 -2.32
CA SER A 54 6.83 -12.42 -2.29
C SER A 54 7.40 -12.29 -3.72
N GLY A 55 8.28 -11.31 -3.94
CA GLY A 55 8.96 -11.11 -5.24
C GLY A 55 8.16 -10.41 -6.34
N HIS A 56 6.94 -9.91 -6.07
CA HIS A 56 6.09 -9.28 -7.09
C HIS A 56 6.14 -7.75 -7.14
N ALA A 57 7.01 -7.12 -6.34
CA ALA A 57 7.20 -5.68 -6.36
C ALA A 57 8.13 -5.25 -7.50
N ARG A 58 7.84 -4.13 -8.15
CA ARG A 58 8.65 -3.57 -9.24
C ARG A 58 9.26 -2.24 -8.85
N VAL A 59 10.37 -1.87 -9.49
CA VAL A 59 10.95 -0.53 -9.36
C VAL A 59 9.89 0.54 -9.66
N GLY A 60 9.85 1.57 -8.83
CA GLY A 60 8.87 2.66 -8.90
C GLY A 60 7.55 2.39 -8.17
N ASP A 61 7.25 1.15 -7.78
CA ASP A 61 6.06 0.85 -7.01
C ASP A 61 6.12 1.52 -5.64
N VAL A 62 5.00 2.10 -5.21
CA VAL A 62 4.81 2.46 -3.80
C VAL A 62 4.27 1.23 -3.09
N VAL A 63 4.99 0.78 -2.08
CA VAL A 63 4.72 -0.46 -1.37
C VAL A 63 4.51 -0.22 0.11
N LEU A 64 3.67 -1.07 0.69
CA LEU A 64 3.70 -1.36 2.11
C LEU A 64 4.77 -2.41 2.34
N ALA A 65 5.76 -2.11 3.18
CA ALA A 65 6.91 -2.96 3.42
C ALA A 65 7.23 -3.09 4.90
N ARG A 66 8.02 -4.12 5.25
CA ARG A 66 8.59 -4.32 6.59
C ARG A 66 10.10 -4.47 6.49
N PHE A 67 10.82 -3.91 7.44
CA PHE A 67 12.25 -4.17 7.59
C PHE A 67 12.45 -5.38 8.52
N PRO A 68 13.33 -6.33 8.19
CA PRO A 68 13.66 -7.43 9.11
C PRO A 68 14.17 -6.97 10.47
N SER A 69 14.86 -5.82 10.52
CA SER A 69 15.34 -5.18 11.75
C SER A 69 14.23 -4.51 12.58
N ARG A 70 13.03 -4.32 12.01
CA ARG A 70 11.83 -3.75 12.66
C ARG A 70 10.56 -4.49 12.21
N PRO A 71 10.38 -5.76 12.59
CA PRO A 71 9.34 -6.63 12.04
C PRO A 71 7.91 -6.14 12.33
N ASP A 72 7.73 -5.44 13.44
CA ASP A 72 6.42 -4.92 13.88
C ASP A 72 6.01 -3.62 13.18
N LEU A 73 6.93 -2.99 12.44
CA LEU A 73 6.69 -1.72 11.77
C LEU A 73 6.38 -1.91 10.29
N LEU A 74 5.21 -1.43 9.87
CA LEU A 74 4.84 -1.30 8.47
C LEU A 74 5.13 0.11 7.97
N VAL A 75 5.89 0.21 6.89
CA VAL A 75 6.25 1.48 6.26
C VAL A 75 5.69 1.58 4.84
N VAL A 76 5.32 2.79 4.44
CA VAL A 76 4.98 3.10 3.04
C VAL A 76 6.19 3.77 2.41
N LYS A 77 6.78 3.14 1.38
CA LYS A 77 7.98 3.60 0.69
C LYS A 77 7.90 3.29 -0.80
N ARG A 78 8.77 3.90 -1.61
CA ARG A 78 8.91 3.58 -3.04
C ARG A 78 10.03 2.58 -3.25
N VAL A 79 9.80 1.58 -4.08
CA VAL A 79 10.83 0.63 -4.50
C VAL A 79 11.82 1.34 -5.42
N HIS A 80 13.06 1.46 -4.95
CA HIS A 80 14.16 2.01 -5.72
C HIS A 80 14.89 0.92 -6.50
N ARG A 81 15.12 -0.25 -5.86
CA ARG A 81 15.70 -1.44 -6.51
C ARG A 81 15.04 -2.71 -6.00
N VAL A 82 14.91 -3.69 -6.89
CA VAL A 82 14.56 -5.08 -6.52
C VAL A 82 15.86 -5.84 -6.28
N LEU A 83 15.92 -6.59 -5.18
CA LEU A 83 17.11 -7.31 -4.73
C LEU A 83 16.86 -8.82 -4.77
N ALA A 84 17.89 -9.60 -4.44
CA ALA A 84 17.79 -11.05 -4.37
C ALA A 84 16.76 -11.51 -3.31
N ARG A 85 16.26 -12.75 -3.49
CA ARG A 85 15.36 -13.42 -2.55
C ARG A 85 14.05 -12.65 -2.28
N GLY A 86 13.60 -11.85 -3.26
CA GLY A 86 12.34 -11.12 -3.19
C GLY A 86 12.34 -9.92 -2.24
N THR A 87 13.52 -9.44 -1.83
CA THR A 87 13.68 -8.21 -1.04
C THR A 87 13.78 -6.98 -1.95
N VAL A 88 13.62 -5.79 -1.35
CA VAL A 88 13.63 -4.51 -2.07
C VAL A 88 14.43 -3.47 -1.29
N ASP A 89 15.19 -2.64 -2.01
CA ASP A 89 15.70 -1.36 -1.52
C ASP A 89 14.60 -0.32 -1.70
N VAL A 90 14.08 0.20 -0.59
CA VAL A 90 12.99 1.17 -0.60
C VAL A 90 13.45 2.54 -0.11
N ARG A 91 12.94 3.60 -0.72
CA ARG A 91 13.27 4.98 -0.41
C ARG A 91 12.02 5.80 -0.13
N GLY A 92 12.16 6.80 0.73
CA GLY A 92 11.17 7.86 0.85
C GLY A 92 11.24 8.81 -0.34
N ASP A 93 10.09 9.29 -0.81
CA ASP A 93 10.03 10.35 -1.82
C ASP A 93 10.40 11.73 -1.22
N ASN A 94 10.42 11.85 0.11
CA ASN A 94 10.91 13.03 0.81
C ASN A 94 12.40 12.87 1.18
N PRO A 95 13.32 13.61 0.55
CA PRO A 95 14.76 13.44 0.77
C PRO A 95 15.21 13.84 2.19
N LEU A 96 14.43 14.66 2.89
CA LEU A 96 14.72 15.13 4.24
C LEU A 96 14.46 14.07 5.33
N VAL A 97 13.85 12.93 4.97
CA VAL A 97 13.55 11.85 5.90
C VAL A 97 14.30 10.59 5.51
N THR A 98 15.24 10.17 6.35
CA THR A 98 16.13 9.02 6.09
C THR A 98 15.68 7.72 6.79
N ASP A 99 14.38 7.58 7.04
CA ASP A 99 13.79 6.37 7.64
C ASP A 99 13.48 5.33 6.55
N ASP A 100 14.51 4.85 5.84
CA ASP A 100 14.36 3.95 4.69
C ASP A 100 15.49 2.91 4.60
N SER A 101 15.64 2.23 3.47
CA SER A 101 16.65 1.18 3.32
C SER A 101 18.10 1.64 3.50
N ARG A 102 18.38 2.96 3.48
CA ARG A 102 19.70 3.50 3.87
C ARG A 102 20.01 3.27 5.33
N ALA A 103 18.99 3.32 6.19
CA ALA A 103 19.13 3.22 7.64
C ALA A 103 18.93 1.78 8.13
N TYR A 104 18.04 1.01 7.51
CA TYR A 104 17.62 -0.30 8.02
C TYR A 104 17.92 -1.49 7.11
N GLY A 105 18.53 -1.23 5.94
CA GLY A 105 18.82 -2.26 4.94
C GLY A 105 17.59 -2.68 4.11
N PRO A 106 17.68 -3.82 3.41
CA PRO A 106 16.60 -4.32 2.55
C PRO A 106 15.28 -4.56 3.29
N ALA A 107 14.17 -4.28 2.61
CA ALA A 107 12.82 -4.53 3.11
C ALA A 107 12.13 -5.67 2.36
N VAL A 108 11.07 -6.22 2.96
CA VAL A 108 10.15 -7.15 2.31
C VAL A 108 8.86 -6.41 1.97
N ALA A 109 8.52 -6.33 0.69
CA ALA A 109 7.26 -5.75 0.24
C ALA A 109 6.10 -6.73 0.51
N VAL A 110 5.11 -6.29 1.29
CA VAL A 110 3.92 -7.11 1.66
C VAL A 110 2.67 -6.70 0.88
N GLY A 111 2.68 -5.51 0.29
CA GLY A 111 1.57 -5.00 -0.52
C GLY A 111 1.99 -3.85 -1.43
N ARG A 112 1.28 -3.68 -2.53
CA ARG A 112 1.43 -2.58 -3.48
C ARG A 112 0.29 -1.58 -3.28
N VAL A 113 0.61 -0.32 -3.11
CA VAL A 113 -0.40 0.74 -3.11
C VAL A 113 -0.91 0.92 -4.54
N VAL A 114 -2.21 0.81 -4.75
CA VAL A 114 -2.83 0.96 -6.08
C VAL A 114 -3.51 2.30 -6.27
N ALA A 115 -4.00 2.92 -5.19
CA ALA A 115 -4.72 4.19 -5.24
C ALA A 115 -4.73 4.89 -3.88
N ARG A 116 -4.86 6.22 -3.90
CA ARG A 116 -5.33 7.00 -2.77
C ARG A 116 -6.86 6.95 -2.77
N LEU A 117 -7.47 6.75 -1.60
CA LEU A 117 -8.93 6.78 -1.42
C LEU A 117 -9.41 8.07 -0.80
N ARG A 118 -8.63 8.69 0.09
CA ARG A 118 -8.95 9.95 0.76
C ARG A 118 -7.68 10.76 1.02
N PRO A 119 -7.73 12.11 1.00
CA PRO A 119 -8.92 12.93 0.72
C PRO A 119 -9.22 13.12 -0.78
N ARG A 120 -8.23 12.89 -1.65
CA ARG A 120 -8.36 13.03 -3.11
C ARG A 120 -8.20 11.65 -3.77
N PRO A 121 -9.30 10.97 -4.11
CA PRO A 121 -9.23 9.65 -4.73
C PRO A 121 -8.50 9.71 -6.07
N GLY A 122 -7.66 8.71 -6.36
CA GLY A 122 -6.95 8.64 -7.63
C GLY A 122 -5.71 7.76 -7.58
N ARG A 123 -5.08 7.59 -8.73
CA ARG A 123 -3.76 6.94 -8.81
C ARG A 123 -2.72 7.79 -8.10
N LEU A 124 -1.67 7.14 -7.60
CA LEU A 124 -0.53 7.87 -7.06
C LEU A 124 0.21 8.58 -8.18
N ALA A 125 0.73 9.77 -7.86
CA ALA A 125 1.64 10.48 -8.75
C ALA A 125 2.86 9.61 -9.09
N PRO A 126 3.46 9.80 -10.29
CA PRO A 126 4.75 9.20 -10.61
C PRO A 126 5.82 9.62 -9.58
N PRO A 127 6.99 8.95 -9.58
CA PRO A 127 8.11 9.39 -8.76
C PRO A 127 8.37 10.89 -8.96
N PRO A 128 8.64 11.66 -7.90
CA PRO A 128 9.06 13.05 -8.08
C PRO A 128 10.32 13.10 -8.95
N LEU A 129 10.40 14.10 -9.82
CA LEU A 129 11.62 14.40 -10.55
C LEU A 129 12.66 14.81 -9.51
N GLY A 130 13.80 14.11 -9.51
CA GLY A 130 14.93 14.38 -8.61
C GLY A 130 15.68 15.64 -8.99
#